data_AF-A0A935J938-F1
#
_entry.id   AF-A0A935J938-F1
#
_cell.length_a   1.000
_cell.length_b   1.000
_cell.length_c   1.000
_cell.angle_alpha   90.00
_cell.angle_beta   90.00
_cell.angle_gamma   90.00
#
_symmetry.space_group_name_H-M   'P 1'
#
loop_
_entity.id
_entity.type
_entity.pdbx_description
1 polymer ?
#
loop_
_entity_poly.entity_id
_entity_poly.type
_entity_poly.pdbx_seq_one_letter_code
_entity_poly.pdbx_strand_id
1 'polypeptide(L)'
;MTEIPNREWYSKLSQERGVPFRCPFATVESCPRYYQSLSLLGAAGSTKIPEAEDERLLKHWKSSDLWPRTDEQATGTFGEPGNPSIYSNFCPEVTFERFGYFSSSLTKYGDEIDSGFAHQRLSSEGAPPGHPRWSWDSCANQHFTECPIYAILSHRSKSPQVKAEPWWRKYLAEIVVAVVVAIVGIIVKVFFV
;
A
#
# COMPACT_ATOMS: atom_id res chain seq x y z
N MET A 1 -19.67 23.00 2.59
CA MET A 1 -18.54 22.76 3.51
C MET A 1 -17.64 21.74 2.85
N THR A 2 -16.46 22.15 2.42
CA THR A 2 -15.44 21.22 1.91
C THR A 2 -14.93 20.41 3.09
N GLU A 3 -15.12 19.09 3.05
CA GLU A 3 -14.73 18.21 4.15
C GLU A 3 -13.20 18.13 4.24
N ILE A 4 -12.64 18.39 5.42
CA ILE A 4 -11.19 18.35 5.65
C ILE A 4 -10.81 16.90 5.91
N PRO A 5 -9.93 16.28 5.11
CA PRO A 5 -9.55 14.87 5.28
C PRO A 5 -8.56 14.67 6.44
N ASN A 6 -8.92 15.16 7.62
CA ASN A 6 -8.15 15.04 8.85
C ASN A 6 -8.48 13.73 9.59
N ARG A 7 -7.94 13.60 10.81
CA ARG A 7 -8.16 12.45 11.68
C ARG A 7 -9.63 12.25 12.03
N GLU A 8 -10.35 13.33 12.30
CA GLU A 8 -11.76 13.31 12.68
C GLU A 8 -12.62 12.78 11.53
N TRP A 9 -12.38 13.29 10.32
CA TRP A 9 -13.02 12.82 9.09
C TRP A 9 -12.79 11.33 8.86
N TYR A 10 -11.53 10.90 8.93
CA TYR A 10 -11.16 9.50 8.69
C TYR A 10 -11.77 8.57 9.74
N SER A 11 -11.77 8.99 11.01
CA SER A 11 -12.36 8.25 12.13
C SER A 11 -13.85 8.07 11.97
N LYS A 12 -14.57 9.14 11.57
CA LYS A 12 -16.00 9.08 11.30
C LYS A 12 -16.31 8.07 10.19
N LEU A 13 -15.59 8.12 9.07
CA LEU A 13 -15.78 7.15 7.98
C LEU A 13 -15.47 5.71 8.39
N SER A 14 -14.42 5.49 9.17
CA SER A 14 -14.09 4.16 9.71
C SER A 14 -15.21 3.60 10.58
N GLN A 15 -15.78 4.44 11.46
CA GLN A 15 -16.89 4.08 12.34
C GLN A 15 -18.16 3.76 11.54
N GLU A 16 -18.54 4.62 10.59
CA GLU A 16 -19.71 4.42 9.73
C GLU A 16 -19.62 3.13 8.89
N ARG A 17 -18.41 2.76 8.48
CA ARG A 17 -18.14 1.55 7.68
C ARG A 17 -17.89 0.30 8.52
N GLY A 18 -17.81 0.41 9.85
CA GLY A 18 -17.51 -0.71 10.73
C GLY A 18 -16.12 -1.32 10.48
N VAL A 19 -15.14 -0.50 10.10
CA VAL A 19 -13.76 -0.93 9.81
C VAL A 19 -12.77 -0.33 10.81
N PRO A 20 -11.53 -0.87 10.92
CA PRO A 20 -10.50 -0.29 11.76
C PRO A 20 -10.17 1.15 11.36
N PHE A 21 -9.72 1.96 12.33
CA PHE A 21 -9.35 3.36 12.09
C PHE A 21 -8.20 3.55 11.10
N ARG A 22 -7.24 2.63 11.04
CA ARG A 22 -6.11 2.67 10.09
C ARG A 22 -6.19 1.49 9.14
N CYS A 23 -5.65 1.65 7.94
CA CYS A 23 -5.54 0.55 7.01
C CYS A 23 -4.70 -0.60 7.59
N PRO A 24 -5.21 -1.84 7.66
CA PRO A 24 -4.49 -2.97 8.23
C PRO A 24 -3.29 -3.42 7.37
N PHE A 25 -3.16 -2.91 6.14
CA PHE A 25 -2.08 -3.22 5.21
C PHE A 25 -1.08 -2.08 5.05
N ALA A 26 -1.14 -1.04 5.88
CA ALA A 26 -0.29 0.16 5.79
C ALA A 26 1.15 -0.09 6.26
N THR A 27 1.86 -0.98 5.58
CA THR A 27 3.29 -1.25 5.80
C THR A 27 3.98 -1.51 4.46
N VAL A 28 5.29 -1.32 4.42
CA VAL A 28 6.10 -1.54 3.21
C VAL A 28 6.12 -3.01 2.75
N GLU A 29 5.88 -3.96 3.67
CA GLU A 29 5.85 -5.40 3.38
C GLU A 29 4.46 -5.90 2.96
N SER A 30 3.40 -5.19 3.33
CA SER A 30 2.02 -5.64 3.09
C SER A 30 1.33 -4.94 1.93
N CYS A 31 1.80 -3.77 1.50
CA CYS A 31 1.16 -3.00 0.43
C CYS A 31 2.16 -2.30 -0.50
N PRO A 32 2.10 -2.56 -1.83
CA PRO A 32 2.99 -1.91 -2.78
C PRO A 32 2.76 -0.41 -2.87
N ARG A 33 1.51 0.06 -2.73
CA ARG A 33 1.21 1.51 -2.76
C ARG A 33 1.79 2.24 -1.55
N TYR A 34 1.79 1.61 -0.37
CA TYR A 34 2.43 2.17 0.82
C TYR A 34 3.94 2.29 0.60
N TYR A 35 4.56 1.22 0.11
CA TYR A 35 5.97 1.20 -0.27
C TYR A 35 6.32 2.28 -1.31
N GLN A 36 5.64 2.33 -2.46
CA GLN A 36 5.91 3.30 -3.52
C GLN A 36 5.75 4.74 -3.05
N SER A 37 4.76 5.01 -2.20
CA SER A 37 4.56 6.35 -1.61
C SER A 37 5.75 6.74 -0.73
N LEU A 38 6.20 5.82 0.13
CA LEU A 38 7.29 6.09 1.07
C LEU A 38 8.64 6.23 0.35
N SER A 39 8.93 5.40 -0.65
CA SER A 39 10.18 5.48 -1.41
C SER A 39 10.31 6.81 -2.17
N LEU A 40 9.21 7.31 -2.73
CA LEU A 40 9.17 8.60 -3.42
C LEU A 40 9.33 9.81 -2.50
N LEU A 41 8.89 9.73 -1.23
CA LEU A 41 9.04 10.83 -0.28
C LEU A 41 10.50 11.17 0.01
N GLY A 42 11.41 10.19 -0.08
CA GLY A 42 12.84 10.42 0.05
C GLY A 42 13.41 11.40 -0.98
N ALA A 43 12.86 11.41 -2.18
CA ALA A 43 13.20 12.38 -3.24
C ALA A 43 12.41 13.70 -3.12
N ALA A 44 11.38 13.75 -2.25
CA ALA A 44 10.54 14.91 -1.97
C ALA A 44 10.91 15.61 -0.65
N GLY A 45 12.17 15.47 -0.22
CA GLY A 45 12.71 16.14 0.96
C GLY A 45 12.45 15.43 2.30
N SER A 46 11.99 14.17 2.31
CA SER A 46 11.96 13.33 3.51
C SER A 46 13.21 12.46 3.64
N THR A 47 13.40 11.86 4.81
CA THR A 47 14.44 10.84 5.01
C THR A 47 14.19 9.65 4.08
N LYS A 48 15.23 9.21 3.38
CA LYS A 48 15.17 8.09 2.44
C LYS A 48 15.13 6.75 3.18
N ILE A 49 14.48 5.76 2.58
CA ILE A 49 14.68 4.36 2.92
C ILE A 49 16.16 4.03 2.60
N PRO A 50 16.87 3.26 3.45
CA PRO A 50 18.22 2.81 3.12
C PRO A 50 18.25 2.08 1.78
N GLU A 51 19.24 2.38 0.93
CA GLU A 51 19.29 1.92 -0.47
C GLU A 51 19.13 0.40 -0.62
N ALA A 52 19.88 -0.38 0.16
CA ALA A 52 19.78 -1.85 0.14
C ALA A 52 18.37 -2.37 0.50
N GLU A 53 17.66 -1.67 1.38
CA GLU A 53 16.30 -2.02 1.77
C GLU A 53 15.28 -1.62 0.71
N ASP A 54 15.44 -0.44 0.11
CA ASP A 54 14.58 0.03 -0.98
C ASP A 54 14.70 -0.89 -2.21
N GLU A 55 15.92 -1.30 -2.58
CA GLU A 55 16.14 -2.26 -3.67
C GLU A 55 15.49 -3.62 -3.40
N ARG A 56 15.59 -4.12 -2.15
CA ARG A 56 14.96 -5.38 -1.74
C ARG A 56 13.44 -5.30 -1.88
N LEU A 57 12.84 -4.24 -1.36
CA LEU A 57 11.38 -4.01 -1.43
C LEU A 57 10.92 -3.82 -2.88
N LEU A 58 11.69 -3.09 -3.70
CA LEU A 58 11.41 -2.90 -5.13
C LEU A 58 11.36 -4.25 -5.85
N LYS A 59 12.36 -5.10 -5.62
CA LYS A 59 12.44 -6.44 -6.22
C LYS A 59 11.28 -7.31 -5.76
N HIS A 60 10.96 -7.29 -4.47
CA HIS A 60 9.82 -8.01 -3.91
C HIS A 60 8.52 -7.62 -4.63
N TRP A 61 8.21 -6.33 -4.68
CA TRP A 61 6.94 -5.86 -5.22
C TRP A 61 6.85 -5.97 -6.74
N LYS A 62 7.93 -5.70 -7.48
CA LYS A 62 7.96 -5.90 -8.95
C LYS A 62 7.66 -7.33 -9.38
N SER A 63 7.94 -8.31 -8.52
CA SER A 63 7.59 -9.72 -8.78
C SER A 63 6.12 -10.05 -8.54
N SER A 64 5.39 -9.17 -7.84
CA SER A 64 3.99 -9.37 -7.47
C SER A 64 3.02 -8.97 -8.60
N ASP A 65 1.83 -9.55 -8.59
CA ASP A 65 0.72 -9.16 -9.47
C ASP A 65 0.04 -7.84 -9.04
N LEU A 66 0.41 -7.29 -7.87
CA LEU A 66 -0.07 -6.02 -7.36
C LEU A 66 0.78 -4.83 -7.81
N TRP A 67 1.91 -5.07 -8.49
CA TRP A 67 2.73 -4.00 -9.05
C TRP A 67 1.97 -3.30 -10.19
N PRO A 68 1.96 -1.96 -10.24
CA PRO A 68 1.34 -1.22 -11.35
C PRO A 68 1.88 -1.68 -12.71
N ARG A 69 0.96 -1.89 -13.65
CA ARG A 69 1.31 -2.28 -15.04
C ARG A 69 1.50 -1.07 -15.95
N THR A 70 0.94 0.06 -15.58
CA THR A 70 1.04 1.33 -16.31
C THR A 70 1.30 2.47 -15.34
N ASP A 71 1.82 3.58 -15.87
CA ASP A 71 2.19 4.75 -15.06
C ASP A 71 0.96 5.47 -14.51
N GLU A 72 -0.21 5.36 -15.16
CA GLU A 72 -1.47 5.93 -14.66
C GLU A 72 -1.92 5.28 -13.35
N GLN A 73 -1.53 4.02 -13.11
CA GLN A 73 -1.82 3.29 -11.87
C GLN A 73 -0.73 3.48 -10.81
N ALA A 74 0.48 3.85 -11.24
CA ALA A 74 1.63 3.98 -10.37
C ALA A 74 1.49 5.20 -9.45
N THR A 75 2.01 5.06 -8.23
CA THR A 75 2.28 6.21 -7.37
C THR A 75 3.40 7.04 -8.01
N GLY A 76 3.21 8.36 -8.08
CA GLY A 76 4.15 9.24 -8.77
C GLY A 76 4.22 10.63 -8.17
N THR A 77 5.39 11.25 -8.28
CA THR A 77 5.62 12.66 -7.98
C THR A 77 6.01 13.39 -9.27
N PHE A 78 5.50 14.62 -9.43
CA PHE A 78 5.81 15.46 -10.58
C PHE A 78 6.17 16.88 -10.11
N GLY A 79 6.99 17.56 -10.91
CA GLY A 79 7.51 18.89 -10.62
C GLY A 79 9.04 18.89 -10.52
N GLU A 80 9.57 19.85 -9.77
CA GLU A 80 11.02 20.03 -9.62
C GLU A 80 11.64 18.91 -8.76
N PRO A 81 12.81 18.37 -9.13
CA PRO A 81 13.56 17.45 -8.27
C PRO A 81 13.78 18.04 -6.88
N GLY A 82 13.46 17.28 -5.82
CA GLY A 82 13.57 17.76 -4.43
C GLY A 82 12.38 18.58 -3.93
N ASN A 83 11.55 19.13 -4.83
CA ASN A 83 10.37 19.93 -4.49
C ASN A 83 9.18 19.63 -5.43
N PRO A 84 8.65 18.40 -5.41
CA PRO A 84 7.52 18.06 -6.27
C PRO A 84 6.28 18.89 -5.91
N SER A 85 5.58 19.32 -6.97
CA SER A 85 4.34 20.09 -6.90
C SER A 85 3.11 19.19 -6.96
N ILE A 86 3.25 17.96 -7.48
CA ILE A 86 2.15 17.01 -7.62
C ILE A 86 2.56 15.68 -6.97
N TYR A 87 1.65 15.14 -6.17
CA TYR A 87 1.69 13.79 -5.61
C TYR A 87 0.44 13.08 -6.12
N SER A 88 0.61 11.95 -6.81
CA SER A 88 -0.48 11.22 -7.44
C SER A 88 -0.47 9.76 -7.02
N ASN A 89 -1.66 9.18 -6.80
CA ASN A 89 -1.85 7.78 -6.42
C ASN A 89 -1.10 7.37 -5.14
N PHE A 90 -0.90 8.30 -4.21
CA PHE A 90 -0.27 8.03 -2.93
C PHE A 90 -1.18 7.19 -2.02
N CYS A 91 -0.57 6.51 -1.07
CA CYS A 91 -1.26 5.87 0.04
C CYS A 91 -1.77 6.96 1.00
N PRO A 92 -3.07 7.00 1.33
CA PRO A 92 -3.63 8.04 2.20
C PRO A 92 -3.02 8.04 3.61
N GLU A 93 -2.49 6.90 4.05
CA GLU A 93 -1.79 6.76 5.33
C GLU A 93 -0.45 7.50 5.30
N VAL A 94 0.30 7.37 4.21
CA VAL A 94 1.59 8.04 4.01
C VAL A 94 1.40 9.54 3.81
N THR A 95 0.38 9.96 3.05
CA THR A 95 0.08 11.39 2.90
C THR A 95 -0.35 12.03 4.22
N PHE A 96 -1.10 11.31 5.06
CA PHE A 96 -1.50 11.83 6.36
C PHE A 96 -0.29 12.05 7.26
N GLU A 97 0.62 11.08 7.33
CA GLU A 97 1.84 11.19 8.14
C GLU A 97 2.76 12.33 7.67
N ARG A 98 2.84 12.57 6.36
CA ARG A 98 3.68 13.63 5.81
C ARG A 98 3.04 15.01 5.80
N PHE A 99 1.76 15.10 5.45
CA PHE A 99 1.08 16.37 5.12
C PHE A 99 -0.13 16.67 6.03
N GLY A 100 -0.56 15.73 6.87
CA GLY A 100 -1.71 15.89 7.76
C GLY A 100 -3.07 15.60 7.10
N TYR A 101 -3.09 15.12 5.86
CA TYR A 101 -4.31 14.87 5.08
C TYR A 101 -4.37 13.42 4.57
N PHE A 102 -5.50 12.75 4.79
CA PHE A 102 -5.80 11.44 4.19
C PHE A 102 -6.24 11.64 2.73
N SER A 103 -5.29 11.54 1.82
CA SER A 103 -5.49 11.90 0.41
C SER A 103 -4.73 10.96 -0.52
N SER A 104 -5.26 10.71 -1.70
CA SER A 104 -4.57 9.95 -2.75
C SER A 104 -3.75 10.84 -3.67
N SER A 105 -4.14 12.11 -3.78
CA SER A 105 -3.45 13.08 -4.62
C SER A 105 -3.46 14.48 -4.00
N LEU A 106 -2.35 15.19 -4.17
CA LEU A 106 -2.14 16.58 -3.74
C LEU A 106 -1.45 17.36 -4.85
N THR A 107 -1.97 18.52 -5.21
CA THR A 107 -1.36 19.41 -6.21
C THR A 107 -1.19 20.80 -5.64
N LYS A 108 0.02 21.35 -5.69
CA LYS A 108 0.30 22.74 -5.31
C LYS A 108 -0.31 23.70 -6.34
N TYR A 109 -0.48 24.94 -5.91
CA TYR A 109 -0.81 26.04 -6.83
C TYR A 109 0.25 26.19 -7.92
N GLY A 110 -0.18 26.66 -9.10
CA GLY A 110 0.72 26.90 -10.22
C GLY A 110 1.74 27.98 -9.89
N ASP A 111 1.29 29.06 -9.24
CA ASP A 111 2.14 30.15 -8.79
C ASP A 111 1.60 30.90 -7.54
N GLU A 112 2.29 31.99 -7.19
CA GLU A 112 1.93 32.89 -6.10
C GLU A 112 0.63 33.66 -6.35
N ILE A 113 0.26 33.87 -7.62
CA ILE A 113 -0.96 34.57 -8.01
C ILE A 113 -2.17 33.66 -7.74
N ASP A 114 -2.11 32.42 -8.18
CA ASP A 114 -3.14 31.41 -7.96
C ASP A 114 -3.37 31.16 -6.47
N SER A 115 -2.29 31.00 -5.70
CA SER A 115 -2.38 30.82 -4.26
C SER A 115 -2.89 32.07 -3.55
N GLY A 116 -2.49 33.27 -3.98
CA GLY A 116 -2.98 34.54 -3.43
C GLY A 116 -4.50 34.71 -3.60
N PHE A 117 -5.02 34.45 -4.80
CA PHE A 117 -6.48 34.48 -5.04
C PHE A 117 -7.21 33.42 -4.22
N ALA A 118 -6.66 32.21 -4.12
CA ALA A 118 -7.27 31.15 -3.31
C ALA A 118 -7.31 31.53 -1.83
N HIS A 119 -6.23 32.09 -1.29
CA HIS A 119 -6.14 32.52 0.11
C HIS A 119 -7.07 33.69 0.42
N GLN A 120 -7.21 34.66 -0.48
CA GLN A 120 -8.18 35.75 -0.34
C GLN A 120 -9.61 35.19 -0.26
N ARG A 121 -9.97 34.25 -1.14
CA ARG A 121 -11.29 33.61 -1.13
C ARG A 121 -11.52 32.78 0.13
N LEU A 122 -10.54 31.96 0.54
CA LEU A 122 -10.65 31.17 1.77
C LEU A 122 -10.83 32.06 3.00
N SER A 123 -10.15 33.22 3.03
CA SER A 123 -10.30 34.20 4.11
C SER A 123 -11.70 34.81 4.13
N SER A 124 -12.24 35.20 2.97
CA SER A 124 -13.59 35.78 2.88
C SER A 124 -14.70 34.77 3.19
N GLU A 125 -14.47 33.48 2.92
CA GLU A 125 -15.37 32.37 3.25
C GLU A 125 -15.27 31.92 4.72
N GLY A 126 -14.30 32.45 5.49
CA GLY A 126 -14.07 32.02 6.87
C GLY A 126 -13.57 30.58 6.96
N ALA A 127 -12.79 30.11 5.97
CA ALA A 127 -12.27 28.76 5.96
C ALA A 127 -11.34 28.52 7.16
N PRO A 128 -11.44 27.35 7.81
CA PRO A 128 -10.62 27.06 8.99
C PRO A 128 -9.13 26.92 8.64
N PRO A 129 -8.20 27.15 9.57
CA PRO A 129 -6.76 27.08 9.32
C PRO A 129 -6.26 25.71 8.82
N GLY A 130 -6.93 24.62 9.22
CA GLY A 130 -6.60 23.26 8.77
C GLY A 130 -7.13 22.88 7.39
N HIS A 131 -7.70 23.83 6.64
CA HIS A 131 -8.24 23.54 5.31
C HIS A 131 -7.10 23.25 4.32
N PRO A 132 -7.12 22.14 3.56
CA PRO A 132 -6.01 21.75 2.67
C PRO A 132 -5.70 22.81 1.60
N ARG A 133 -6.71 23.59 1.21
CA ARG A 133 -6.56 24.68 0.23
C ARG A 133 -5.69 25.86 0.67
N TRP A 134 -5.27 25.92 1.94
CA TRP A 134 -4.22 26.86 2.31
C TRP A 134 -2.85 26.49 1.71
N SER A 135 -2.64 25.22 1.36
CA SER A 135 -1.35 24.73 0.86
C SER A 135 -1.44 24.04 -0.50
N TRP A 136 -2.64 23.60 -0.91
CA TRP A 136 -2.85 22.76 -2.08
C TRP A 136 -3.99 23.28 -2.93
N ASP A 137 -3.78 23.45 -4.24
CA ASP A 137 -4.87 23.78 -5.15
C ASP A 137 -5.92 22.67 -5.21
N SER A 138 -5.45 21.43 -5.28
CA SER A 138 -6.30 20.24 -5.24
C SER A 138 -5.84 19.24 -4.18
N CYS A 139 -6.84 18.63 -3.53
CA CYS A 139 -6.66 17.55 -2.56
C CYS A 139 -7.75 16.51 -2.84
N ALA A 140 -7.34 15.32 -3.28
CA ALA A 140 -8.24 14.20 -3.49
C ALA A 140 -8.32 13.37 -2.21
N ASN A 141 -9.27 13.70 -1.34
CA ASN A 141 -9.54 12.98 -0.10
C ASN A 141 -9.75 11.48 -0.40
N GLN A 142 -9.14 10.60 0.38
CA GLN A 142 -9.33 9.15 0.21
C GLN A 142 -9.28 8.42 1.54
N HIS A 143 -10.33 7.64 1.81
CA HIS A 143 -10.30 6.66 2.89
C HIS A 143 -9.68 5.34 2.39
N PHE A 144 -8.95 4.59 3.23
CA PHE A 144 -8.26 3.38 2.77
C PHE A 144 -9.18 2.33 2.13
N THR A 145 -10.45 2.27 2.53
CA THR A 145 -11.42 1.33 1.94
C THR A 145 -11.79 1.66 0.50
N GLU A 146 -11.52 2.87 0.02
CA GLU A 146 -11.71 3.30 -1.37
C GLU A 146 -10.46 3.06 -2.22
N CYS A 147 -9.34 2.62 -1.62
CA CYS A 147 -8.13 2.29 -2.34
C CYS A 147 -8.34 1.00 -3.16
N PRO A 148 -8.06 0.98 -4.48
CA PRO A 148 -8.19 -0.22 -5.31
C PRO A 148 -7.36 -1.41 -4.81
N ILE A 149 -6.16 -1.14 -4.26
CA ILE A 149 -5.28 -2.17 -3.71
C ILE A 149 -5.85 -2.77 -2.42
N TYR A 150 -6.54 -1.97 -1.60
CA TYR A 150 -7.16 -2.46 -0.37
C TYR A 150 -8.21 -3.54 -0.64
N ALA A 151 -9.04 -3.35 -1.67
CA ALA A 151 -10.07 -4.34 -2.03
C ALA A 151 -9.45 -5.70 -2.34
N ILE A 152 -8.34 -5.72 -3.10
CA ILE A 152 -7.62 -6.94 -3.46
C ILE A 152 -6.97 -7.58 -2.23
N LEU A 153 -6.26 -6.79 -1.42
CA LEU A 153 -5.59 -7.28 -0.20
C LEU A 153 -6.60 -7.84 0.82
N SER A 154 -7.72 -7.14 1.03
CA SER A 154 -8.81 -7.55 1.93
C SER A 154 -9.47 -8.85 1.47
N HIS A 155 -9.63 -9.04 0.15
CA HIS A 155 -10.14 -10.29 -0.41
C HIS A 155 -9.14 -11.45 -0.21
N ARG A 156 -7.85 -11.22 -0.49
CA ARG A 156 -6.79 -12.23 -0.32
C ARG A 156 -6.58 -12.62 1.12
N SER A 157 -6.66 -11.68 2.07
CA SER A 157 -6.51 -11.98 3.50
C SER A 157 -7.63 -12.85 4.06
N LYS A 158 -8.81 -12.83 3.43
CA LYS A 158 -9.96 -13.68 3.80
C LYS A 158 -9.97 -15.03 3.09
N SER A 159 -9.25 -15.15 1.97
CA SER A 159 -9.20 -16.39 1.22
C SER A 159 -8.38 -17.42 2.02
N PRO A 160 -8.88 -18.65 2.23
CA PRO A 160 -8.08 -19.71 2.81
C PRO A 160 -6.82 -19.86 1.96
N GLN A 161 -5.64 -19.75 2.56
CA GLN A 161 -4.44 -20.18 1.86
C GLN A 161 -4.66 -21.64 1.47
N VAL A 162 -4.77 -21.89 0.17
CA VAL A 162 -4.71 -23.26 -0.35
C VAL A 162 -3.32 -23.74 0.02
N LYS A 163 -3.22 -24.46 1.15
CA LYS A 163 -1.98 -25.13 1.54
C LYS A 163 -1.60 -25.97 0.33
N ALA A 164 -0.47 -25.66 -0.29
CA ALA A 164 0.05 -26.44 -1.39
C ALA A 164 0.01 -27.91 -0.97
N GLU A 165 -0.71 -28.74 -1.73
CA GLU A 165 -0.74 -30.16 -1.41
C GLU A 165 0.72 -30.65 -1.37
N PRO A 166 1.15 -31.31 -0.28
CA PRO A 166 2.50 -31.81 -0.20
C PRO A 166 2.79 -32.72 -1.40
N TRP A 167 3.92 -32.49 -2.07
CA TRP A 167 4.28 -33.20 -3.31
C TRP A 167 4.17 -34.73 -3.18
N TRP A 168 4.45 -35.27 -1.99
CA TRP A 168 4.38 -36.69 -1.67
C TRP A 168 2.97 -37.27 -1.69
N ARG A 169 1.91 -36.46 -1.58
CA ARG A 169 0.53 -36.97 -1.66
C ARG A 169 0.24 -37.65 -3.00
N LYS A 170 0.83 -37.15 -4.09
CA LYS A 170 0.70 -37.75 -5.43
C LYS A 170 1.41 -39.10 -5.55
N TYR A 171 2.45 -39.33 -4.75
CA TYR A 171 3.30 -40.52 -4.80
C TYR A 171 3.14 -41.42 -3.56
N LEU A 172 2.13 -41.17 -2.72
CA LEU A 172 2.01 -41.83 -1.42
C LEU A 172 1.93 -43.36 -1.56
N ALA A 173 1.14 -43.84 -2.53
CA ALA A 173 1.00 -45.26 -2.79
C ALA A 173 2.32 -45.90 -3.24
N GLU A 174 3.08 -45.23 -4.12
CA GLU A 174 4.38 -45.71 -4.60
C GLU A 174 5.42 -45.73 -3.47
N ILE A 175 5.45 -44.69 -2.63
CA ILE A 175 6.33 -44.60 -1.46
C ILE A 175 6.00 -45.72 -0.47
N VAL A 176 4.71 -45.96 -0.17
CA VAL A 176 4.29 -47.02 0.75
C VAL A 176 4.69 -48.40 0.23
N VAL A 177 4.48 -48.68 -1.06
CA VAL A 177 4.87 -49.95 -1.68
C VAL A 177 6.39 -50.15 -1.61
N ALA A 178 7.17 -49.13 -1.95
CA ALA A 178 8.64 -49.21 -1.91
C ALA A 178 9.16 -49.48 -0.48
N VAL A 179 8.58 -48.84 0.53
CA VAL A 179 8.92 -49.07 1.94
C VAL A 179 8.56 -50.48 2.39
N VAL A 180 7.37 -50.98 2.03
CA VAL A 180 6.95 -52.36 2.38
C VAL A 180 7.88 -53.39 1.73
N VAL A 181 8.21 -53.23 0.45
CA VAL A 181 9.12 -54.14 -0.26
C VAL A 181 10.51 -54.14 0.40
N ALA A 182 11.03 -52.96 0.77
CA ALA A 182 12.31 -52.86 1.45
C ALA A 182 12.31 -53.57 2.82
N ILE A 183 11.24 -53.39 3.62
CA ILE A 183 11.10 -54.05 4.92
C ILE A 183 11.01 -55.57 4.76
N VAL A 184 10.20 -56.06 3.83
CA VAL A 184 10.08 -57.51 3.56
C VAL A 184 11.42 -58.08 3.09
N GLY A 185 12.13 -57.38 2.21
CA GLY A 185 13.47 -57.79 1.76
C GLY A 185 14.48 -57.89 2.89
N ILE A 186 14.45 -56.95 3.85
CA ILE A 186 15.28 -57.00 5.05
C ILE A 186 14.91 -58.19 5.93
N ILE A 187 13.62 -58.43 6.19
CA ILE A 187 13.14 -59.56 7.01
C ILE A 187 13.57 -60.89 6.38
N VAL A 188 13.37 -61.08 5.08
CA VAL A 188 13.80 -62.30 4.39
C VAL A 188 15.31 -62.51 4.51
N LYS A 189 16.10 -61.45 4.37
CA LYS A 189 17.57 -61.53 4.48
C LYS A 189 18.05 -61.82 5.90
N VAL A 190 17.30 -61.44 6.93
CA VAL A 190 17.65 -61.67 8.35
C VAL A 190 17.22 -63.06 8.83
N PHE A 191 16.14 -63.62 8.29
CA PHE A 191 15.57 -64.88 8.79
C PHE A 191 15.86 -66.11 7.91
N PHE A 192 16.28 -65.93 6.66
CA PHE A 192 16.47 -67.04 5.69
C PHE A 192 17.83 -67.09 5.00
N VAL A 193 18.81 -66.29 5.45
CA VAL A 193 20.24 -66.35 5.06
C VAL A 193 21.07 -66.46 6.33
#